data_AF-A0A8T4T9H6-F1
#
_entry.id   AF-A0A8T4T9H6-F1
#
_cell.length_a   1.000
_cell.length_b   1.000
_cell.length_c   1.000
_cell.angle_alpha   90.00
_cell.angle_beta   90.00
_cell.angle_gamma   90.00
#
_symmetry.space_group_name_H-M   'P 1'
#
loop_
_entity.id
_entity.type
_entity.pdbx_description
1 polymer ?
#
loop_
_entity_poly.entity_id
_entity_poly.type
_entity_poly.pdbx_seq_one_letter_code
_entity_poly.pdbx_strand_id
1 'polypeptide(L)'
;MNINDKNTIKSFKSIKRKTKDFKEIDPIIIQEDSRNLNIFRIILGLTTNEFSKKIEVAYSWVYQLEHSRRKIQYETAKSYSLKIHKLFKEKDINKNIKLEDFIVNLNSLNKTTPKTGIAVNLDNLNAKDFDHFLVLINSLKKRTNNFCNFGFPLILEDSRLICVVRILLGLTQQEFAKQLKMSNMTVEELENGYRKIVWPTTAQIYAAKIQGVINKCSIPKNQYIIKQRWQRWKNIRKIKQGKHAKWKTIRKMTVDDFKRYFNYLENETYRFTKIKPRLIARNPQLISIFRILLDLTQRDLERNLSLKGRVISNYESSVYKTITLGNAEILTRFFEEAFQKQNLTNVMVEQAIEKFISVKESMYVHQNSFSRLLKSWTNQEKIIFRLLKTIKKEDLTIEPHSNIKTEKGTINVDFLVSYKKEPKVIIESTEFHHIKSKKFGYNFKRKVGEIDYRFTKIKKKFPSIKTFMIIKVDRNPILERRIQNFISNETISINKTFINPSKASLTSSILEVL
;
A
#
# COMPACT_ATOMS: atom_id res chain seq x y z
N MET A 1 23.20 -0.79 -0.81
CA MET A 1 24.60 -0.50 -0.47
C MET A 1 25.04 0.62 -1.41
N ASN A 2 25.61 1.71 -0.91
CA ASN A 2 25.99 2.86 -1.74
C ASN A 2 27.47 2.69 -2.10
N ILE A 3 27.74 1.97 -3.20
CA ILE A 3 29.02 1.30 -3.45
C ILE A 3 30.02 2.22 -4.18
N ASN A 4 30.19 3.43 -3.66
CA ASN A 4 31.42 4.23 -3.84
C ASN A 4 32.43 3.92 -2.72
N ASP A 5 32.29 2.75 -2.10
CA ASP A 5 32.84 2.43 -0.79
C ASP A 5 34.35 2.16 -0.89
N LYS A 6 35.14 3.10 -0.37
CA LYS A 6 36.55 2.86 0.04
C LYS A 6 36.70 1.52 0.79
N ASN A 7 35.65 1.11 1.49
CA ASN A 7 35.55 -0.18 2.17
C ASN A 7 35.59 -1.38 1.21
N THR A 8 34.88 -1.36 0.08
CA THR A 8 34.89 -2.46 -0.90
C THR A 8 36.27 -2.61 -1.55
N ILE A 9 36.94 -1.50 -1.86
CA ILE A 9 38.32 -1.51 -2.37
C ILE A 9 39.29 -2.05 -1.30
N LYS A 10 39.11 -1.64 -0.04
CA LYS A 10 39.90 -2.17 1.10
C LYS A 10 39.69 -3.68 1.27
N SER A 11 38.46 -4.16 1.16
CA SER A 11 38.12 -5.59 1.18
C SER A 11 38.77 -6.34 0.02
N PHE A 12 38.71 -5.81 -1.20
CA PHE A 12 39.40 -6.39 -2.36
C PHE A 12 40.91 -6.57 -2.10
N LYS A 13 41.60 -5.51 -1.67
CA LYS A 13 43.04 -5.56 -1.36
C LYS A 13 43.35 -6.58 -0.25
N SER A 14 42.53 -6.61 0.80
CA SER A 14 42.68 -7.56 1.89
C SER A 14 42.51 -9.02 1.45
N ILE A 15 41.48 -9.30 0.65
CA ILE A 15 41.21 -10.65 0.13
C ILE A 15 42.28 -11.06 -0.88
N LYS A 16 42.71 -10.16 -1.76
CA LYS A 16 43.82 -10.41 -2.71
C LYS A 16 45.08 -10.89 -1.97
N ARG A 17 45.43 -10.23 -0.85
CA ARG A 17 46.54 -10.66 0.01
C ARG A 17 46.30 -12.03 0.66
N LYS A 18 45.13 -12.24 1.28
CA LYS A 18 44.79 -13.51 1.94
C LYS A 18 44.75 -14.71 0.97
N THR A 19 44.40 -14.47 -0.28
CA THR A 19 44.27 -15.51 -1.33
C THR A 19 45.52 -15.67 -2.21
N LYS A 20 46.64 -15.01 -1.85
CA LYS A 20 47.88 -14.98 -2.63
C LYS A 20 47.61 -14.64 -4.11
N ASP A 21 46.97 -13.49 -4.33
CA ASP A 21 46.48 -13.02 -5.64
C ASP A 21 45.43 -13.93 -6.27
N PHE A 22 44.51 -14.45 -5.45
CA PHE A 22 43.40 -15.31 -5.87
C PHE A 22 43.82 -16.64 -6.50
N LYS A 23 45.07 -17.07 -6.30
CA LYS A 23 45.56 -18.39 -6.72
C LYS A 23 44.85 -19.51 -5.95
N GLU A 24 44.60 -19.26 -4.66
CA GLU A 24 43.94 -20.20 -3.75
C GLU A 24 42.85 -19.47 -2.96
N ILE A 25 41.66 -20.05 -2.90
CA ILE A 25 40.54 -19.49 -2.13
C ILE A 25 40.36 -20.35 -0.89
N ASP A 26 41.09 -20.07 0.19
CA ASP A 26 40.92 -20.80 1.45
C ASP A 26 39.45 -20.66 1.95
N PRO A 27 38.73 -21.76 2.24
CA PRO A 27 37.38 -21.73 2.78
C PRO A 27 37.23 -20.83 4.03
N ILE A 28 38.27 -20.70 4.86
CA ILE A 28 38.29 -19.87 6.07
C ILE A 28 37.98 -18.40 5.72
N ILE A 29 38.41 -17.92 4.55
CA ILE A 29 38.16 -16.53 4.12
C ILE A 29 36.67 -16.25 3.96
N ILE A 30 35.91 -17.21 3.42
CA ILE A 30 34.45 -17.08 3.26
C ILE A 30 33.73 -17.32 4.60
N GLN A 31 34.27 -18.21 5.43
CA GLN A 31 33.70 -18.53 6.75
C GLN A 31 33.80 -17.35 7.73
N GLU A 32 34.97 -16.71 7.82
CA GLU A 32 35.22 -15.55 8.67
C GLU A 32 34.29 -14.37 8.33
N ASP A 33 34.10 -14.11 7.03
CA ASP A 33 33.20 -13.06 6.54
C ASP A 33 32.51 -13.47 5.24
N SER A 34 31.23 -13.83 5.36
CA SER A 34 30.39 -14.24 4.23
C SER A 34 30.20 -13.15 3.17
N ARG A 35 30.47 -11.87 3.50
CA ARG A 35 30.46 -10.77 2.51
C ARG A 35 31.57 -10.90 1.48
N ASN A 36 32.62 -11.67 1.75
CA ASN A 36 33.70 -11.90 0.80
C ASN A 36 33.19 -12.55 -0.51
N LEU A 37 32.03 -13.23 -0.48
CA LEU A 37 31.33 -13.69 -1.69
C LEU A 37 31.03 -12.57 -2.68
N ASN A 38 30.68 -11.37 -2.20
CA ASN A 38 30.44 -10.21 -3.05
C ASN A 38 31.72 -9.83 -3.84
N ILE A 39 32.90 -9.90 -3.20
CA ILE A 39 34.16 -9.57 -3.87
C ILE A 39 34.47 -10.58 -4.97
N PHE A 40 34.35 -11.88 -4.69
CA PHE A 40 34.54 -12.91 -5.72
C PHE A 40 33.55 -12.77 -6.87
N ARG A 41 32.29 -12.45 -6.56
CA ARG A 41 31.27 -12.19 -7.58
C ARG A 41 31.60 -10.98 -8.45
N ILE A 42 32.06 -9.87 -7.86
CA ILE A 42 32.46 -8.67 -8.60
C ILE A 42 33.67 -8.96 -9.48
N ILE A 43 34.68 -9.69 -8.98
CA ILE A 43 35.83 -10.13 -9.77
C ILE A 43 35.36 -10.90 -11.02
N LEU A 44 34.38 -11.79 -10.86
CA LEU A 44 33.78 -12.56 -11.96
C LEU A 44 32.91 -11.72 -12.90
N GLY A 45 32.59 -10.46 -12.54
CA GLY A 45 31.71 -9.60 -13.33
C GLY A 45 30.27 -10.12 -13.39
N LEU A 46 29.80 -10.82 -12.36
CA LEU A 46 28.47 -11.45 -12.34
C LEU A 46 27.47 -10.68 -11.46
N THR A 47 26.21 -10.63 -11.88
CA THR A 47 25.11 -10.22 -11.00
C THR A 47 24.86 -11.26 -9.92
N THR A 48 24.23 -10.89 -8.79
CA THR A 48 23.93 -11.85 -7.70
C THR A 48 23.13 -13.06 -8.19
N ASN A 49 22.23 -12.87 -9.17
CA ASN A 49 21.44 -13.94 -9.76
C ASN A 49 22.24 -14.87 -10.68
N GLU A 50 23.13 -14.32 -11.52
CA GLU A 50 24.01 -15.15 -12.35
C GLU A 50 24.99 -15.94 -11.49
N PHE A 51 25.57 -15.27 -10.48
CA PHE A 51 26.47 -15.90 -9.53
C PHE A 51 25.78 -17.03 -8.78
N SER A 52 24.57 -16.80 -8.25
CA SER A 52 23.82 -17.83 -7.52
C SER A 52 23.53 -19.06 -8.38
N LYS A 53 23.20 -18.88 -9.66
CA LYS A 53 23.04 -20.00 -10.62
C LYS A 53 24.36 -20.74 -10.85
N LYS A 54 25.46 -20.01 -11.03
CA LYS A 54 26.79 -20.57 -11.32
C LYS A 54 27.40 -21.35 -10.15
N ILE A 55 27.07 -20.99 -8.89
CA ILE A 55 27.48 -21.76 -7.71
C ILE A 55 26.39 -22.72 -7.21
N GLU A 56 25.25 -22.81 -7.91
CA GLU A 56 24.09 -23.67 -7.60
C GLU A 56 23.56 -23.44 -6.18
N VAL A 57 23.34 -22.18 -5.83
CA VAL A 57 22.80 -21.76 -4.54
C VAL A 57 21.58 -20.88 -4.80
N ALA A 58 20.56 -20.99 -3.94
CA ALA A 58 19.37 -20.15 -4.05
C ALA A 58 19.75 -18.65 -3.99
N TYR A 59 19.19 -17.84 -4.90
CA TYR A 59 19.44 -16.39 -4.97
C TYR A 59 19.26 -15.68 -3.63
N SER A 60 18.17 -15.99 -2.92
CA SER A 60 17.86 -15.40 -1.60
C SER A 60 18.92 -15.69 -0.55
N TRP A 61 19.57 -16.86 -0.64
CA TRP A 61 20.63 -17.27 0.27
C TRP A 61 21.92 -16.49 0.00
N VAL A 62 22.36 -16.42 -1.26
CA VAL A 62 23.52 -15.62 -1.67
C VAL A 62 23.33 -14.16 -1.26
N TYR A 63 22.16 -13.59 -1.53
CA TYR A 63 21.83 -12.23 -1.15
C TYR A 63 21.95 -11.99 0.37
N GLN A 64 21.46 -12.92 1.19
CA GLN A 64 21.55 -12.80 2.65
C GLN A 64 23.00 -12.89 3.15
N LEU A 65 23.84 -13.74 2.55
CA LEU A 65 25.26 -13.85 2.88
C LEU A 65 26.04 -12.58 2.51
N GLU A 66 25.82 -12.03 1.31
CA GLU A 66 26.49 -10.78 0.87
C GLU A 66 26.17 -9.55 1.74
N HIS A 67 25.09 -9.61 2.53
CA HIS A 67 24.65 -8.55 3.43
C HIS A 67 24.88 -8.88 4.92
N SER A 68 25.74 -9.85 5.24
CA SER A 68 26.01 -10.32 6.62
C SER A 68 24.78 -10.73 7.42
N ARG A 69 23.67 -11.10 6.76
CA ARG A 69 22.45 -11.53 7.46
C ARG A 69 22.52 -12.99 7.91
N ARG A 70 23.51 -13.74 7.44
CA ARG A 70 23.79 -15.12 7.84
C ARG A 70 25.28 -15.39 7.92
N LYS A 71 25.63 -16.30 8.83
CA LYS A 71 26.94 -16.94 8.90
C LYS A 71 26.94 -18.21 8.06
N ILE A 72 28.11 -18.64 7.61
CA ILE A 72 28.31 -19.84 6.80
C ILE A 72 29.18 -20.83 7.59
N GLN A 73 28.83 -22.12 7.56
CA GLN A 73 29.65 -23.16 8.16
C GLN A 73 30.84 -23.52 7.27
N TYR A 74 31.89 -24.09 7.85
CA TYR A 74 33.13 -24.43 7.13
C TYR A 74 32.88 -25.32 5.91
N GLU A 75 32.09 -26.39 6.03
CA GLU A 75 31.82 -27.31 4.90
C GLU A 75 31.08 -26.62 3.74
N THR A 76 30.14 -25.72 4.06
CA THR A 76 29.47 -24.92 3.02
C THR A 76 30.42 -23.92 2.38
N ALA A 77 31.29 -23.27 3.18
CA ALA A 77 32.32 -22.37 2.68
C ALA A 77 33.33 -23.09 1.78
N LYS A 78 33.69 -24.34 2.13
CA LYS A 78 34.56 -25.23 1.35
C LYS A 78 33.91 -25.57 0.01
N SER A 79 32.64 -25.95 0.00
CA SER A 79 31.89 -26.16 -1.23
C SER A 79 31.86 -24.92 -2.12
N TYR A 80 31.59 -23.73 -1.55
CA TYR A 80 31.54 -22.49 -2.32
C TYR A 80 32.91 -22.08 -2.86
N SER A 81 33.97 -22.22 -2.06
CA SER A 81 35.34 -21.98 -2.50
C SER A 81 35.69 -22.81 -3.74
N LEU A 82 35.41 -24.12 -3.73
CA LEU A 82 35.68 -25.01 -4.87
C LEU A 82 34.94 -24.56 -6.14
N LYS A 83 33.67 -24.18 -6.01
CA LYS A 83 32.86 -23.68 -7.14
C LYS A 83 33.39 -22.35 -7.67
N ILE A 84 33.75 -21.41 -6.80
CA ILE A 84 34.33 -20.13 -7.21
C ILE A 84 35.69 -20.34 -7.88
N HIS A 85 36.54 -21.20 -7.34
CA HIS A 85 37.82 -21.53 -7.92
C HIS A 85 37.67 -22.15 -9.32
N LYS A 86 36.68 -23.04 -9.51
CA LYS A 86 36.31 -23.56 -10.84
C LYS A 86 35.92 -22.44 -11.81
N LEU A 87 35.10 -21.48 -11.39
CA LEU A 87 34.72 -20.32 -12.22
C LEU A 87 35.92 -19.42 -12.56
N PHE A 88 36.89 -19.29 -11.66
CA PHE A 88 38.12 -18.54 -11.91
C PHE A 88 38.98 -19.25 -12.98
N LYS A 89 39.06 -20.59 -12.95
CA LYS A 89 39.69 -21.39 -14.03
C LYS A 89 38.97 -21.24 -15.35
N GLU A 90 37.64 -21.36 -15.37
CA GLU A 90 36.84 -21.25 -16.60
C GLU A 90 36.98 -19.89 -17.29
N LYS A 91 37.23 -18.82 -16.53
CA LYS A 91 37.42 -17.46 -17.06
C LYS A 91 38.88 -17.05 -17.26
N ASP A 92 39.83 -17.94 -17.02
CA ASP A 92 41.27 -17.66 -17.04
C ASP A 92 41.68 -16.48 -16.13
N ILE A 93 41.06 -16.40 -14.95
CA ILE A 93 41.25 -15.30 -13.97
C ILE A 93 42.37 -15.61 -12.96
N ASN A 94 42.97 -16.80 -13.02
CA ASN A 94 43.86 -17.33 -11.98
C ASN A 94 45.20 -16.62 -11.82
N LYS A 95 45.49 -15.57 -12.59
CA LYS A 95 46.75 -14.85 -12.48
C LYS A 95 46.51 -13.34 -12.59
N ASN A 96 46.81 -12.65 -11.49
CA ASN A 96 47.01 -11.20 -11.45
C ASN A 96 45.78 -10.33 -11.76
N ILE A 97 44.65 -10.57 -11.08
CA ILE A 97 43.49 -9.65 -11.13
C ILE A 97 43.94 -8.25 -10.71
N LYS A 98 43.90 -7.30 -11.64
CA LYS A 98 44.26 -5.90 -11.39
C LYS A 98 43.12 -5.19 -10.67
N LEU A 99 43.46 -4.14 -9.90
CA LEU A 99 42.45 -3.36 -9.17
C LEU A 99 41.53 -2.63 -10.16
N GLU A 100 42.08 -2.24 -11.31
CA GLU A 100 41.39 -1.56 -12.40
C GLU A 100 40.26 -2.43 -12.97
N ASP A 101 40.52 -3.72 -13.24
CA ASP A 101 39.53 -4.67 -13.73
C ASP A 101 38.40 -4.89 -12.72
N PHE A 102 38.77 -4.98 -11.44
CA PHE A 102 37.81 -5.06 -10.34
C PHE A 102 36.93 -3.80 -10.28
N ILE A 103 37.51 -2.61 -10.41
CA ILE A 103 36.76 -1.33 -10.42
C ILE A 103 35.84 -1.25 -11.64
N VAL A 104 36.26 -1.72 -12.82
CA VAL A 104 35.42 -1.77 -14.02
C VAL A 104 34.21 -2.67 -13.78
N ASN A 105 34.40 -3.87 -13.22
CA ASN A 105 33.30 -4.77 -12.89
C ASN A 105 32.42 -4.23 -11.76
N LEU A 106 33.02 -3.60 -10.75
CA LEU A 106 32.30 -2.97 -9.65
C LEU A 106 31.37 -1.89 -10.19
N ASN A 107 31.89 -1.01 -11.05
CA ASN A 107 31.11 0.06 -11.67
C ASN A 107 30.05 -0.48 -12.64
N SER A 108 30.34 -1.55 -13.39
CA SER A 108 29.36 -2.14 -14.31
C SER A 108 28.19 -2.78 -13.55
N LEU A 109 28.46 -3.47 -12.43
CA LEU A 109 27.47 -4.10 -11.56
C LEU A 109 26.73 -3.10 -10.67
N ASN A 110 27.38 -1.98 -10.30
CA ASN A 110 26.83 -0.91 -9.47
C ASN A 110 26.17 0.20 -10.26
N LYS A 111 25.96 0.07 -11.57
CA LYS A 111 25.04 0.93 -12.31
C LYS A 111 23.59 0.68 -11.85
N THR A 112 23.27 1.01 -10.59
CA THR A 112 22.23 2.03 -10.37
C THR A 112 22.59 3.18 -11.28
N THR A 113 21.77 3.34 -12.31
CA THR A 113 21.83 4.36 -13.35
C THR A 113 22.58 5.60 -12.89
N PRO A 114 23.67 6.03 -13.56
CA PRO A 114 24.15 7.37 -13.35
C PRO A 114 22.95 8.28 -13.57
N LYS A 115 22.55 9.06 -12.55
CA LYS A 115 21.68 10.21 -12.78
C LYS A 115 22.52 11.18 -13.61
N THR A 116 22.60 10.95 -14.92
CA THR A 116 23.00 12.00 -15.83
C THR A 116 21.88 13.04 -15.83
N GLY A 117 22.19 14.27 -16.25
CA GLY A 117 21.20 15.36 -16.36
C GLY A 117 19.97 15.01 -17.22
N ILE A 118 20.02 13.94 -18.03
CA ILE A 118 18.89 13.46 -18.83
C ILE A 118 17.72 12.98 -17.95
N ALA A 119 17.98 12.24 -16.88
CA ALA A 119 16.94 11.71 -16.01
C ALA A 119 16.16 12.83 -15.28
N VAL A 120 16.86 13.91 -14.90
CA VAL A 120 16.27 15.11 -14.27
C VAL A 120 15.38 15.88 -15.25
N ASN A 121 15.75 15.90 -16.54
CA ASN A 121 15.01 16.61 -17.58
C ASN A 121 13.80 15.83 -18.13
N LEU A 122 13.69 14.54 -17.85
CA LEU A 122 12.55 13.70 -18.23
C LEU A 122 11.38 13.80 -17.24
N ASP A 123 11.63 14.28 -16.01
CA ASP A 123 10.60 14.46 -15.00
C ASP A 123 9.61 15.54 -15.42
N ASN A 124 8.34 15.14 -15.51
CA ASN A 124 7.23 16.01 -15.89
C ASN A 124 7.44 16.74 -17.25
N LEU A 125 7.93 16.01 -18.26
CA LEU A 125 8.13 16.53 -19.63
C LEU A 125 6.93 17.31 -20.18
N ASN A 126 5.70 16.98 -19.76
CA ASN A 126 4.48 17.69 -20.17
C ASN A 126 4.40 19.13 -19.64
N ALA A 127 4.98 19.41 -18.47
CA ALA A 127 5.03 20.76 -17.90
C ALA A 127 6.15 21.62 -18.49
N LYS A 128 7.17 21.01 -19.11
CA LYS A 128 8.31 21.71 -19.73
C LYS A 128 7.90 22.41 -21.02
N ASP A 129 8.54 23.52 -21.36
CA ASP A 129 8.37 24.19 -22.66
C ASP A 129 9.14 23.46 -23.78
N PHE A 130 9.11 24.03 -24.99
CA PHE A 130 9.81 23.44 -26.13
C PHE A 130 11.33 23.59 -26.04
N ASP A 131 11.84 24.66 -25.42
CA ASP A 131 13.28 24.91 -25.32
C ASP A 131 13.96 23.91 -24.39
N HIS A 132 13.33 23.58 -23.28
CA HIS A 132 13.74 22.46 -22.42
C HIS A 132 13.76 21.14 -23.18
N PHE A 133 12.78 20.90 -24.05
CA PHE A 133 12.74 19.70 -24.89
C PHE A 133 13.90 19.70 -25.91
N LEU A 134 14.26 20.86 -26.48
CA LEU A 134 15.43 20.99 -27.37
C LEU A 134 16.75 20.71 -26.65
N VAL A 135 16.92 21.19 -25.41
CA VAL A 135 18.10 20.87 -24.58
C VAL A 135 18.25 19.37 -24.40
N LEU A 136 17.14 18.68 -24.08
CA LEU A 136 17.10 17.22 -23.96
C LEU A 136 17.47 16.52 -25.28
N ILE A 137 16.92 16.97 -26.41
CA ILE A 137 17.23 16.43 -27.73
C ILE A 137 18.71 16.63 -28.07
N ASN A 138 19.27 17.81 -27.82
CA ASN A 138 20.68 18.11 -28.11
C ASN A 138 21.62 17.26 -27.25
N SER A 139 21.28 17.03 -25.98
CA SER A 139 22.01 16.09 -25.13
C SER A 139 21.95 14.67 -25.67
N LEU A 140 20.80 14.23 -26.18
CA LEU A 140 20.67 12.90 -26.78
C LEU A 140 21.44 12.78 -28.09
N LYS A 141 21.37 13.79 -28.97
CA LYS A 141 22.14 13.83 -30.23
C LYS A 141 23.64 13.64 -29.98
N LYS A 142 24.20 14.33 -28.98
CA LYS A 142 25.62 14.17 -28.62
C LYS A 142 25.95 12.73 -28.22
N ARG A 143 25.08 12.09 -27.43
CA ARG A 143 25.31 10.73 -26.91
C ARG A 143 25.05 9.62 -27.94
N THR A 144 24.18 9.87 -28.91
CA THR A 144 23.79 8.89 -29.92
C THR A 144 24.48 9.12 -31.26
N ASN A 145 25.42 10.07 -31.33
CA ASN A 145 26.00 10.58 -32.56
C ASN A 145 24.90 10.92 -33.59
N ASN A 146 24.08 11.92 -33.29
CA ASN A 146 22.92 12.33 -34.10
C ASN A 146 21.91 11.19 -34.37
N PHE A 147 21.68 10.33 -33.38
CA PHE A 147 20.80 9.16 -33.46
C PHE A 147 21.25 8.05 -34.42
N CYS A 148 22.50 8.09 -34.88
CA CYS A 148 23.11 6.99 -35.62
C CYS A 148 23.25 5.72 -34.76
N ASN A 149 23.43 5.88 -33.44
CA ASN A 149 23.53 4.76 -32.50
C ASN A 149 22.77 5.04 -31.19
N PHE A 150 21.58 4.47 -31.06
CA PHE A 150 20.73 4.47 -29.87
C PHE A 150 21.04 3.22 -29.04
N GLY A 151 22.18 3.25 -28.33
CA GLY A 151 22.66 2.11 -27.56
C GLY A 151 21.83 1.79 -26.31
N PHE A 152 21.88 0.52 -25.90
CA PHE A 152 21.21 0.02 -24.69
C PHE A 152 21.58 0.72 -23.37
N PRO A 153 22.78 1.32 -23.19
CA PRO A 153 23.08 2.08 -21.97
C PRO A 153 22.11 3.24 -21.73
N LEU A 154 21.56 3.86 -22.79
CA LEU A 154 20.57 4.92 -22.67
C LEU A 154 19.25 4.40 -22.09
N ILE A 155 18.80 3.23 -22.54
CA ILE A 155 17.55 2.62 -22.07
C ILE A 155 17.66 2.17 -20.62
N LEU A 156 18.83 1.64 -20.24
CA LEU A 156 19.12 1.28 -18.85
C LEU A 156 19.11 2.51 -17.96
N GLU A 157 19.64 3.64 -18.43
CA GLU A 157 19.68 4.89 -17.70
C GLU A 157 18.29 5.46 -17.40
N ASP A 158 17.46 5.59 -18.44
CA ASP A 158 16.06 5.96 -18.27
C ASP A 158 15.21 5.43 -19.44
N SER A 159 14.37 4.44 -19.16
CA SER A 159 13.48 3.85 -20.15
C SER A 159 12.44 4.85 -20.70
N ARG A 160 12.22 5.99 -20.03
CA ARG A 160 11.34 7.05 -20.52
C ARG A 160 11.89 7.78 -21.73
N LEU A 161 13.18 7.61 -22.06
CA LEU A 161 13.78 8.13 -23.30
C LEU A 161 13.08 7.63 -24.57
N ILE A 162 12.42 6.50 -24.48
CA ILE A 162 11.56 5.96 -25.52
C ILE A 162 10.46 6.96 -25.91
N CYS A 163 9.92 7.72 -24.95
CA CYS A 163 8.95 8.80 -25.20
C CYS A 163 9.54 9.90 -26.09
N VAL A 164 10.78 10.32 -25.80
CA VAL A 164 11.48 11.37 -26.55
C VAL A 164 11.70 10.93 -27.99
N VAL A 165 12.20 9.71 -28.19
CA VAL A 165 12.39 9.13 -29.53
C VAL A 165 11.06 9.07 -30.27
N ARG A 166 9.98 8.60 -29.63
CA ARG A 166 8.67 8.55 -30.29
C ARG A 166 8.16 9.93 -30.72
N ILE A 167 8.30 10.94 -29.86
CA ILE A 167 7.94 12.33 -30.21
C ILE A 167 8.77 12.80 -31.40
N LEU A 168 10.08 12.56 -31.38
CA LEU A 168 10.99 12.92 -32.46
C LEU A 168 10.62 12.26 -33.78
N LEU A 169 10.12 11.02 -33.75
CA LEU A 169 9.64 10.29 -34.93
C LEU A 169 8.23 10.70 -35.38
N GLY A 170 7.50 11.47 -34.57
CA GLY A 170 6.14 11.94 -34.89
C GLY A 170 5.07 10.85 -34.80
N LEU A 171 5.39 9.72 -34.15
CA LEU A 171 4.53 8.55 -34.08
C LEU A 171 3.57 8.61 -32.88
N THR A 172 2.36 8.09 -33.06
CA THR A 172 1.46 7.77 -31.96
C THR A 172 2.00 6.59 -31.15
N GLN A 173 1.53 6.41 -29.91
CA GLN A 173 1.95 5.27 -29.07
C GLN A 173 1.63 3.92 -29.75
N GLN A 174 0.48 3.83 -30.44
CA GLN A 174 0.06 2.62 -31.15
C GLN A 174 0.94 2.33 -32.37
N GLU A 175 1.23 3.34 -33.19
CA GLU A 175 2.13 3.20 -34.35
C GLU A 175 3.52 2.74 -33.90
N PHE A 176 4.05 3.39 -32.87
CA PHE A 176 5.37 3.07 -32.33
C PHE A 176 5.42 1.66 -31.73
N ALA A 177 4.38 1.24 -31.01
CA ALA A 177 4.26 -0.11 -30.48
C ALA A 177 4.22 -1.17 -31.59
N LYS A 178 3.47 -0.90 -32.67
CA LYS A 178 3.41 -1.76 -33.86
C LYS A 178 4.81 -1.91 -34.50
N GLN A 179 5.53 -0.81 -34.66
CA GLN A 179 6.90 -0.81 -35.21
C GLN A 179 7.88 -1.60 -34.33
N LEU A 180 7.76 -1.51 -33.00
CA LEU A 180 8.60 -2.25 -32.05
C LEU A 180 8.17 -3.72 -31.84
N LYS A 181 7.07 -4.16 -32.46
CA LYS A 181 6.44 -5.48 -32.21
C LYS A 181 6.21 -5.71 -30.71
N MET A 182 5.49 -4.78 -30.07
CA MET A 182 5.10 -4.85 -28.66
C MET A 182 3.69 -4.32 -28.46
N SER A 183 3.11 -4.58 -27.29
CA SER A 183 1.80 -4.01 -26.95
C SER A 183 1.89 -2.50 -26.77
N ASN A 184 0.84 -1.78 -27.18
CA ASN A 184 0.70 -0.34 -26.93
C ASN A 184 0.82 0.00 -25.42
N MET A 185 0.33 -0.89 -24.56
CA MET A 185 0.48 -0.78 -23.11
C MET A 185 1.94 -0.78 -22.66
N THR A 186 2.78 -1.65 -23.23
CA THR A 186 4.21 -1.69 -22.87
C THR A 186 4.90 -0.36 -23.17
N VAL A 187 4.61 0.26 -24.32
CA VAL A 187 5.11 1.61 -24.64
C VAL A 187 4.62 2.62 -23.61
N GLU A 188 3.32 2.64 -23.32
CA GLU A 188 2.73 3.59 -22.38
C GLU A 188 3.32 3.48 -20.96
N GLU A 189 3.57 2.27 -20.47
CA GLU A 189 4.20 2.03 -19.16
C GLU A 189 5.65 2.50 -19.10
N LEU A 190 6.42 2.28 -20.17
CA LEU A 190 7.82 2.72 -20.26
C LEU A 190 7.91 4.24 -20.33
N GLU A 191 7.05 4.89 -21.12
CA GLU A 191 7.03 6.36 -21.26
C GLU A 191 6.64 7.09 -19.97
N ASN A 192 5.76 6.49 -19.18
CA ASN A 192 5.32 7.06 -17.90
C ASN A 192 6.24 6.65 -16.74
N GLY A 193 7.22 5.78 -16.96
CA GLY A 193 8.11 5.27 -15.91
C GLY A 193 7.46 4.27 -14.95
N TYR A 194 6.28 3.75 -15.27
CA TYR A 194 5.64 2.66 -14.51
C TYR A 194 6.41 1.35 -14.67
N ARG A 195 6.99 1.14 -15.86
CA ARG A 195 7.88 0.03 -16.15
C ARG A 195 9.29 0.57 -16.37
N LYS A 196 10.28 -0.09 -15.76
CA LYS A 196 11.70 0.20 -15.96
C LYS A 196 12.38 -1.00 -16.60
N ILE A 197 13.24 -0.74 -17.57
CA ILE A 197 14.11 -1.76 -18.17
C ILE A 197 15.42 -1.71 -17.39
N VAL A 198 15.60 -2.68 -16.50
CA VAL A 198 16.78 -2.78 -15.61
C VAL A 198 17.79 -3.82 -16.09
N TRP A 199 17.40 -4.70 -17.03
CA TRP A 199 18.22 -5.82 -17.48
C TRP A 199 18.95 -5.47 -18.79
N PRO A 200 20.30 -5.62 -18.87
CA PRO A 200 21.07 -5.29 -20.06
C PRO A 200 20.62 -6.00 -21.34
N THR A 201 20.33 -7.30 -21.26
CA THR A 201 19.83 -8.09 -22.40
C THR A 201 18.50 -7.56 -22.93
N THR A 202 17.57 -7.22 -22.03
CA THR A 202 16.30 -6.62 -22.40
C THR A 202 16.50 -5.23 -23.00
N ALA A 203 17.39 -4.42 -22.44
CA ALA A 203 17.75 -3.11 -22.97
C ALA A 203 18.39 -3.20 -24.37
N GLN A 204 19.24 -4.20 -24.62
CA GLN A 204 19.84 -4.46 -25.94
C GLN A 204 18.77 -4.76 -26.98
N ILE A 205 17.82 -5.64 -26.66
CA ILE A 205 16.70 -5.97 -27.56
C ILE A 205 15.89 -4.70 -27.88
N TYR A 206 15.55 -3.89 -26.88
CA TYR A 206 14.79 -2.67 -27.13
C TYR A 206 15.58 -1.60 -27.87
N ALA A 207 16.88 -1.45 -27.58
CA ALA A 207 17.76 -0.52 -28.28
C ALA A 207 17.87 -0.88 -29.76
N ALA A 208 18.10 -2.16 -30.08
CA ALA A 208 18.13 -2.64 -31.45
C ALA A 208 16.80 -2.40 -32.18
N LYS A 209 15.66 -2.69 -31.54
CA LYS A 209 14.33 -2.41 -32.10
C LYS A 209 14.14 -0.92 -32.37
N ILE A 210 14.45 -0.07 -31.39
CA ILE A 210 14.31 1.38 -31.50
C ILE A 210 15.22 1.94 -32.60
N GLN A 211 16.47 1.49 -32.67
CA GLN A 211 17.39 1.85 -33.75
C GLN A 211 16.81 1.47 -35.11
N GLY A 212 16.21 0.28 -35.23
CA GLY A 212 15.52 -0.14 -36.45
C GLY A 212 14.39 0.81 -36.86
N VAL A 213 13.61 1.34 -35.89
CA VAL A 213 12.56 2.33 -36.19
C VAL A 213 13.16 3.68 -36.56
N ILE A 214 14.22 4.12 -35.87
CA ILE A 214 14.94 5.37 -36.19
C ILE A 214 15.46 5.33 -37.63
N ASN A 215 16.08 4.23 -38.04
CA ASN A 215 16.62 4.05 -39.39
C ASN A 215 15.51 4.08 -40.45
N LYS A 216 14.33 3.52 -40.15
CA LYS A 216 13.19 3.49 -41.09
C LYS A 216 12.48 4.83 -41.24
N CYS A 217 12.27 5.55 -40.14
CA CYS A 217 11.41 6.74 -40.14
C CYS A 217 12.20 8.04 -40.30
N SER A 218 13.51 8.05 -40.02
CA SER A 218 14.41 9.20 -39.98
C SER A 218 13.97 10.32 -39.02
N ILE A 219 14.90 10.85 -38.23
CA ILE A 219 14.61 11.97 -37.33
C ILE A 219 14.81 13.27 -38.10
N PRO A 220 13.80 14.17 -38.15
CA PRO A 220 13.90 15.41 -38.90
C PRO A 220 15.01 16.30 -38.32
N LYS A 221 15.82 16.89 -39.20
CA LYS A 221 16.82 17.90 -38.81
C LYS A 221 16.17 19.27 -38.55
N ASN A 222 15.05 19.55 -39.23
CA ASN A 222 14.33 20.82 -39.13
C ASN A 222 13.62 20.97 -37.79
N GLN A 223 14.01 22.00 -37.01
CA GLN A 223 13.43 22.32 -35.71
C GLN A 223 11.92 22.63 -35.77
N TYR A 224 11.44 23.22 -36.86
CA TYR A 224 10.02 23.51 -37.06
C TYR A 224 9.17 22.23 -37.03
N ILE A 225 9.62 21.17 -37.72
CA ILE A 225 8.94 19.86 -37.73
C ILE A 225 8.96 19.24 -36.31
N ILE A 226 10.09 19.35 -35.60
CA ILE A 226 10.20 18.88 -34.21
C ILE A 226 9.21 19.63 -33.31
N LYS A 227 9.05 20.96 -33.49
CA LYS A 227 8.10 21.80 -32.75
C LYS A 227 6.66 21.38 -32.99
N GLN A 228 6.28 21.12 -34.23
CA GLN A 228 4.94 20.61 -34.57
C GLN A 228 4.68 19.25 -33.90
N ARG A 229 5.64 18.31 -33.96
CA ARG A 229 5.51 16.99 -33.31
C ARG A 229 5.38 17.09 -31.79
N TRP A 230 6.14 17.99 -31.17
CA TRP A 230 6.04 18.30 -29.75
C TRP A 230 4.67 18.87 -29.37
N GLN A 231 4.18 19.86 -30.13
CA GLN A 231 2.86 20.46 -29.90
C GLN A 231 1.73 19.45 -30.07
N ARG A 232 1.78 18.61 -31.11
CA ARG A 232 0.84 17.51 -31.31
C ARG A 232 0.83 16.57 -30.11
N TRP A 233 2.01 16.14 -29.64
CA TRP A 233 2.12 15.30 -28.44
C TRP A 233 1.54 15.98 -27.19
N LYS A 234 1.86 17.27 -26.95
CA LYS A 234 1.32 18.04 -25.83
C LYS A 234 -0.20 18.18 -25.89
N ASN A 235 -0.77 18.45 -27.07
CA ASN A 235 -2.21 18.61 -27.23
C ASN A 235 -2.93 17.29 -26.99
N ILE A 236 -2.43 16.17 -27.52
CA ILE A 236 -2.95 14.83 -27.23
C ILE A 236 -2.86 14.52 -25.73
N ARG A 237 -1.79 14.93 -25.05
CA ARG A 237 -1.66 14.76 -23.59
C ARG A 237 -2.59 15.68 -22.81
N LYS A 238 -2.76 16.95 -23.18
CA LYS A 238 -3.69 17.89 -22.53
C LYS A 238 -5.13 17.40 -22.63
N ILE A 239 -5.54 16.90 -23.79
CA ILE A 239 -6.86 16.25 -23.98
C ILE A 239 -6.99 15.02 -23.08
N LYS A 240 -5.92 14.22 -22.92
CA LYS A 240 -5.89 13.09 -21.98
C LYS A 240 -5.79 13.50 -20.48
N GLN A 241 -5.33 14.71 -20.17
CA GLN A 241 -5.07 15.25 -18.83
C GLN A 241 -6.08 16.35 -18.44
N GLY A 242 -7.25 16.42 -19.08
CA GLY A 242 -8.33 17.28 -18.60
C GLY A 242 -8.43 17.12 -17.08
N LYS A 243 -8.30 18.24 -16.35
CA LYS A 243 -8.20 18.28 -14.88
C LYS A 243 -9.33 17.44 -14.29
N HIS A 244 -9.04 16.21 -13.90
CA HIS A 244 -10.02 15.40 -13.20
C HIS A 244 -10.28 16.10 -11.87
N ALA A 245 -11.53 16.51 -11.64
CA ALA A 245 -11.95 16.97 -10.33
C ALA A 245 -11.45 15.95 -9.29
N LYS A 246 -10.83 16.40 -8.21
CA LYS A 246 -10.54 15.51 -7.08
C LYS A 246 -11.88 15.05 -6.52
N TRP A 247 -12.22 13.78 -6.71
CA TRP A 247 -13.46 13.25 -6.18
C TRP A 247 -13.36 13.14 -4.66
N LYS A 248 -14.42 13.52 -3.97
CA LYS A 248 -14.46 13.35 -2.51
C LYS A 248 -14.53 11.86 -2.19
N THR A 249 -13.88 11.44 -1.11
CA THR A 249 -14.06 10.06 -0.58
C THR A 249 -15.50 9.87 -0.11
N ILE A 250 -16.00 8.63 -0.06
CA ILE A 250 -17.39 8.33 0.37
C ILE A 250 -17.73 9.04 1.70
N ARG A 251 -16.80 9.06 2.65
CA ARG A 251 -16.95 9.73 3.95
C ARG A 251 -17.21 11.24 3.85
N LYS A 252 -16.63 11.90 2.85
CA LYS A 252 -16.74 13.35 2.62
C LYS A 252 -17.76 13.71 1.53
N MET A 253 -18.28 12.72 0.81
CA MET A 253 -19.19 12.89 -0.31
C MET A 253 -20.59 13.24 0.21
N THR A 254 -21.20 14.31 -0.29
CA THR A 254 -22.62 14.62 -0.07
C THR A 254 -23.49 13.88 -1.09
N VAL A 255 -24.81 13.89 -0.91
CA VAL A 255 -25.74 13.33 -1.90
C VAL A 255 -25.59 14.04 -3.26
N ASP A 256 -25.44 15.37 -3.26
CA ASP A 256 -25.22 16.14 -4.49
C ASP A 256 -23.89 15.80 -5.17
N ASP A 257 -22.83 15.60 -4.38
CA ASP A 257 -21.56 15.13 -4.93
C ASP A 257 -21.73 13.76 -5.59
N PHE A 258 -22.43 12.83 -4.93
CA PHE A 258 -22.70 11.49 -5.47
C PHE A 258 -23.54 11.57 -6.74
N LYS A 259 -24.63 12.34 -6.75
CA LYS A 259 -25.50 12.54 -7.93
C LYS A 259 -24.69 13.05 -9.13
N ARG A 260 -23.85 14.07 -8.92
CA ARG A 260 -22.96 14.59 -9.97
C ARG A 260 -21.99 13.52 -10.49
N TYR A 261 -21.42 12.72 -9.59
CA TYR A 261 -20.47 11.66 -9.92
C TYR A 261 -21.13 10.49 -10.65
N PHE A 262 -22.34 10.10 -10.25
CA PHE A 262 -23.16 9.11 -10.91
C PHE A 262 -23.47 9.53 -12.35
N ASN A 263 -24.03 10.72 -12.54
CA ASN A 263 -24.38 11.24 -13.88
C ASN A 263 -23.16 11.33 -14.80
N TYR A 264 -22.00 11.73 -14.27
CA TYR A 264 -20.75 11.73 -15.02
C TYR A 264 -20.37 10.30 -15.48
N LEU A 265 -20.44 9.32 -14.58
CA LEU A 265 -20.09 7.93 -14.89
C LEU A 265 -21.08 7.29 -15.85
N GLU A 266 -22.38 7.53 -15.66
CA GLU A 266 -23.42 7.04 -16.55
C GLU A 266 -23.15 7.47 -17.99
N ASN A 267 -22.82 8.75 -18.21
CA ASN A 267 -22.45 9.25 -19.54
C ASN A 267 -21.15 8.64 -20.07
N GLU A 268 -20.08 8.61 -19.26
CA GLU A 268 -18.77 8.11 -19.70
C GLU A 268 -18.75 6.60 -19.97
N THR A 269 -19.70 5.85 -19.39
CA THR A 269 -19.78 4.39 -19.49
C THR A 269 -20.96 3.90 -20.34
N TYR A 270 -21.65 4.80 -21.02
CA TYR A 270 -22.86 4.50 -21.80
C TYR A 270 -23.89 3.73 -20.97
N ARG A 271 -24.30 4.31 -19.85
CA ARG A 271 -25.16 3.69 -18.84
C ARG A 271 -24.61 2.36 -18.32
N PHE A 272 -23.33 2.36 -17.96
CA PHE A 272 -22.63 1.22 -17.38
C PHE A 272 -22.52 -0.02 -18.27
N THR A 273 -22.89 0.08 -19.56
CA THR A 273 -22.77 -1.03 -20.53
C THR A 273 -21.33 -1.21 -21.00
N LYS A 274 -20.52 -0.15 -21.00
CA LYS A 274 -19.14 -0.20 -21.49
C LYS A 274 -18.23 0.71 -20.70
N ILE A 275 -17.33 0.12 -19.93
CA ILE A 275 -16.42 0.82 -19.05
C ILE A 275 -15.04 0.84 -19.71
N LYS A 276 -14.51 2.03 -20.00
CA LYS A 276 -13.13 2.14 -20.55
C LYS A 276 -12.13 1.88 -19.41
N PRO A 277 -11.18 0.94 -19.50
CA PRO A 277 -10.20 0.71 -18.43
C PRO A 277 -9.41 1.96 -18.02
N ARG A 278 -9.15 2.84 -18.98
CA ARG A 278 -8.48 4.13 -18.74
C ARG A 278 -9.25 5.06 -17.81
N LEU A 279 -10.57 4.94 -17.74
CA LEU A 279 -11.43 5.71 -16.84
C LEU A 279 -11.08 5.37 -15.38
N ILE A 280 -11.03 4.08 -15.04
CA ILE A 280 -10.64 3.58 -13.71
C ILE A 280 -9.15 3.82 -13.45
N ALA A 281 -8.28 3.58 -14.44
CA ALA A 281 -6.84 3.77 -14.30
C ALA A 281 -6.45 5.19 -13.87
N ARG A 282 -7.16 6.19 -14.42
CA ARG A 282 -6.93 7.61 -14.14
C ARG A 282 -7.60 8.10 -12.88
N ASN A 283 -8.75 7.53 -12.52
CA ASN A 283 -9.45 7.89 -11.29
C ASN A 283 -9.92 6.62 -10.57
N PRO A 284 -9.07 6.04 -9.70
CA PRO A 284 -9.43 4.82 -8.98
C PRO A 284 -10.60 5.01 -8.01
N GLN A 285 -10.93 6.25 -7.65
CA GLN A 285 -12.06 6.54 -6.76
C GLN A 285 -13.41 6.22 -7.39
N LEU A 286 -13.50 6.15 -8.73
CA LEU A 286 -14.71 5.75 -9.46
C LEU A 286 -15.19 4.36 -9.05
N ILE A 287 -14.27 3.50 -8.60
CA ILE A 287 -14.56 2.16 -8.07
C ILE A 287 -15.62 2.23 -6.96
N SER A 288 -15.62 3.29 -6.15
CA SER A 288 -16.62 3.45 -5.08
C SER A 288 -18.04 3.48 -5.63
N ILE A 289 -18.29 4.20 -6.72
CA ILE A 289 -19.63 4.29 -7.31
C ILE A 289 -20.03 2.95 -7.90
N PHE A 290 -19.18 2.32 -8.71
CA PHE A 290 -19.50 1.01 -9.30
C PHE A 290 -19.80 -0.04 -8.23
N ARG A 291 -18.99 -0.05 -7.17
CA ARG A 291 -19.18 -0.95 -6.03
C ARG A 291 -20.51 -0.71 -5.31
N ILE A 292 -20.89 0.55 -5.09
CA ILE A 292 -22.17 0.91 -4.45
C ILE A 292 -23.35 0.45 -5.30
N LEU A 293 -23.29 0.65 -6.62
CA LEU A 293 -24.36 0.21 -7.53
C LEU A 293 -24.59 -1.30 -7.49
N LEU A 294 -23.51 -2.08 -7.33
CA LEU A 294 -23.54 -3.54 -7.22
C LEU A 294 -23.82 -4.06 -5.81
N ASP A 295 -24.02 -3.18 -4.83
CA ASP A 295 -24.19 -3.51 -3.40
C ASP A 295 -23.06 -4.38 -2.82
N LEU A 296 -21.83 -4.13 -3.26
CA LEU A 296 -20.66 -4.87 -2.81
C LEU A 296 -19.95 -4.15 -1.66
N THR A 297 -19.46 -4.86 -0.65
CA THR A 297 -18.49 -4.27 0.28
C THR A 297 -17.09 -4.23 -0.34
N GLN A 298 -16.17 -3.43 0.23
CA GLN A 298 -14.77 -3.42 -0.22
C GLN A 298 -14.15 -4.82 -0.17
N ARG A 299 -14.51 -5.64 0.84
CA ARG A 299 -14.01 -7.01 1.01
C ARG A 299 -14.63 -7.98 0.01
N ASP A 300 -15.89 -7.77 -0.38
CA ASP A 300 -16.52 -8.62 -1.41
C ASP A 300 -15.86 -8.39 -2.75
N LEU A 301 -15.62 -7.13 -3.10
CA LEU A 301 -14.89 -6.78 -4.31
C LEU A 301 -13.45 -7.35 -4.29
N GLU A 302 -12.75 -7.24 -3.16
CA GLU A 302 -11.41 -7.84 -3.02
C GLU A 302 -11.43 -9.36 -3.20
N ARG A 303 -12.41 -10.06 -2.61
CA ARG A 303 -12.58 -11.52 -2.75
C ARG A 303 -12.86 -11.93 -4.19
N ASN A 304 -13.80 -11.24 -4.85
CA ASN A 304 -14.15 -11.52 -6.25
C ASN A 304 -12.97 -11.33 -7.21
N LEU A 305 -12.08 -10.40 -6.89
CA LEU A 305 -10.88 -10.11 -7.70
C LEU A 305 -9.64 -10.88 -7.25
N SER A 306 -9.75 -11.77 -6.26
CA SER A 306 -8.61 -12.47 -5.63
C SER A 306 -7.51 -11.52 -5.14
N LEU A 307 -7.88 -10.32 -4.71
CA LEU A 307 -6.96 -9.32 -4.17
C LEU A 307 -6.80 -9.54 -2.65
N LYS A 308 -5.57 -9.40 -2.14
CA LYS A 308 -5.28 -9.49 -0.70
C LYS A 308 -4.93 -8.11 -0.14
N GLY A 309 -5.35 -7.84 1.10
CA GLY A 309 -4.97 -6.64 1.84
C GLY A 309 -6.08 -5.59 1.90
N ARG A 310 -5.73 -4.31 1.71
CA ARG A 310 -6.66 -3.17 1.71
C ARG A 310 -6.61 -2.43 0.37
N VAL A 311 -6.53 -3.19 -0.73
CA VAL A 311 -6.23 -2.66 -2.06
C VAL A 311 -7.37 -1.78 -2.56
N ILE A 312 -8.62 -2.25 -2.49
CA ILE A 312 -9.80 -1.48 -2.91
C ILE A 312 -9.97 -0.26 -2.02
N SER A 313 -9.76 -0.42 -0.71
CA SER A 313 -9.80 0.68 0.25
C SER A 313 -8.81 1.81 -0.11
N ASN A 314 -7.60 1.44 -0.53
CA ASN A 314 -6.57 2.39 -0.96
C ASN A 314 -6.91 3.08 -2.30
N TYR A 315 -7.63 2.41 -3.20
CA TYR A 315 -8.13 3.01 -4.43
C TYR A 315 -9.23 4.05 -4.15
N GLU A 316 -10.18 3.73 -3.28
CA GLU A 316 -11.30 4.62 -2.95
C GLU A 316 -10.89 5.85 -2.10
N SER A 317 -9.84 5.71 -1.29
CA SER A 317 -9.36 6.76 -0.36
C SER A 317 -8.38 7.77 -0.98
N SER A 318 -8.16 7.70 -2.30
CA SER A 318 -7.16 8.51 -3.02
C SER A 318 -5.70 8.28 -2.57
N VAL A 319 -5.41 7.24 -1.78
CA VAL A 319 -4.03 6.86 -1.42
C VAL A 319 -3.26 6.57 -2.70
N TYR A 320 -3.90 5.84 -3.62
CA TYR A 320 -3.43 5.72 -5.00
C TYR A 320 -4.11 6.75 -5.90
N LYS A 321 -3.30 7.63 -6.49
CA LYS A 321 -3.78 8.62 -7.47
C LYS A 321 -4.12 7.99 -8.82
N THR A 322 -3.54 6.83 -9.12
CA THR A 322 -3.70 6.07 -10.36
C THR A 322 -3.56 4.58 -10.07
N ILE A 323 -4.13 3.73 -10.92
CA ILE A 323 -3.85 2.28 -10.94
C ILE A 323 -3.24 1.87 -12.27
N THR A 324 -2.52 0.75 -12.28
CA THR A 324 -1.99 0.17 -13.53
C THR A 324 -3.13 -0.20 -14.46
N LEU A 325 -2.90 -0.09 -15.77
CA LEU A 325 -3.95 -0.37 -16.76
C LEU A 325 -4.41 -1.84 -16.69
N GLY A 326 -3.48 -2.79 -16.50
CA GLY A 326 -3.83 -4.20 -16.32
C GLY A 326 -4.77 -4.46 -15.14
N ASN A 327 -4.55 -3.81 -13.99
CA ASN A 327 -5.50 -3.91 -12.87
C ASN A 327 -6.83 -3.23 -13.19
N ALA A 328 -6.80 -2.12 -13.93
CA ALA A 328 -8.01 -1.44 -14.38
C ALA A 328 -8.81 -2.28 -15.38
N GLU A 329 -8.16 -3.05 -16.25
CA GLU A 329 -8.79 -3.99 -17.17
C GLU A 329 -9.46 -5.14 -16.43
N ILE A 330 -8.80 -5.70 -15.41
CA ILE A 330 -9.39 -6.73 -14.53
C ILE A 330 -10.65 -6.19 -13.85
N LEU A 331 -10.58 -4.98 -13.25
CA LEU A 331 -11.73 -4.31 -12.63
C LEU A 331 -12.85 -4.02 -13.62
N THR A 332 -12.50 -3.53 -14.81
CA THR A 332 -13.45 -3.20 -15.88
C THR A 332 -14.28 -4.41 -16.26
N ARG A 333 -13.60 -5.51 -16.60
CA ARG A 333 -14.26 -6.77 -16.99
C ARG A 333 -15.19 -7.28 -15.89
N PHE A 334 -14.71 -7.27 -14.63
CA PHE A 334 -15.54 -7.66 -13.50
C PHE A 334 -16.81 -6.79 -13.39
N PHE A 335 -16.69 -5.47 -13.53
CA PHE A 335 -17.84 -4.58 -13.41
C PHE A 335 -18.81 -4.71 -14.58
N GLU A 336 -18.34 -4.83 -15.82
CA GLU A 336 -19.19 -5.04 -17.00
C GLU A 336 -19.98 -6.36 -16.86
N GLU A 337 -19.30 -7.46 -16.50
CA GLU A 337 -19.95 -8.76 -16.27
C GLU A 337 -20.98 -8.68 -15.12
N ALA A 338 -20.62 -8.02 -14.01
CA ALA A 338 -21.52 -7.91 -12.86
C ALA A 338 -22.74 -7.02 -13.14
N PHE A 339 -22.58 -5.91 -13.88
CA PHE A 339 -23.68 -5.04 -14.27
C PHE A 339 -24.62 -5.73 -15.25
N GLN A 340 -24.08 -6.47 -16.23
CA GLN A 340 -24.88 -7.26 -17.15
C GLN A 340 -25.67 -8.34 -16.40
N LYS A 341 -25.01 -9.07 -15.48
CA LYS A 341 -25.65 -10.13 -14.69
C LYS A 341 -26.78 -9.61 -13.79
N GLN A 342 -26.66 -8.39 -13.26
CA GLN A 342 -27.67 -7.78 -12.39
C GLN A 342 -28.66 -6.87 -13.15
N ASN A 343 -28.59 -6.82 -14.49
CA ASN A 343 -29.42 -5.95 -15.34
C ASN A 343 -29.40 -4.46 -14.92
N LEU A 344 -28.22 -3.96 -14.55
CA LEU A 344 -28.01 -2.60 -14.03
C LEU A 344 -27.67 -1.57 -15.14
N THR A 345 -28.15 -1.80 -16.37
CA THR A 345 -27.89 -0.91 -17.51
C THR A 345 -28.83 0.30 -17.56
N ASN A 346 -29.87 0.34 -16.72
CA ASN A 346 -30.82 1.45 -16.60
C ASN A 346 -31.12 1.78 -15.13
N VAL A 347 -30.08 1.88 -14.30
CA VAL A 347 -30.26 2.26 -12.88
C VAL A 347 -30.69 3.71 -12.80
N MET A 348 -31.84 3.97 -12.17
CA MET A 348 -32.31 5.33 -11.91
C MET A 348 -31.43 5.98 -10.84
N VAL A 349 -31.14 7.28 -10.98
CA VAL A 349 -30.23 7.99 -10.07
C VAL A 349 -30.75 8.00 -8.63
N GLU A 350 -32.07 7.99 -8.44
CA GLU A 350 -32.73 7.90 -7.14
C GLU A 350 -32.39 6.59 -6.43
N GLN A 351 -32.46 5.45 -7.14
CA GLN A 351 -32.08 4.13 -6.59
C GLN A 351 -30.58 4.09 -6.24
N ALA A 352 -29.74 4.72 -7.05
CA ALA A 352 -28.31 4.83 -6.76
C ALA A 352 -28.04 5.68 -5.52
N ILE A 353 -28.81 6.76 -5.31
CA ILE A 353 -28.73 7.62 -4.13
C ILE A 353 -29.14 6.85 -2.87
N GLU A 354 -30.22 6.07 -2.91
CA GLU A 354 -30.64 5.23 -1.77
C GLU A 354 -29.55 4.24 -1.35
N LYS A 355 -28.93 3.55 -2.33
CA LYS A 355 -27.77 2.68 -2.08
C LYS A 355 -26.60 3.43 -1.48
N PHE A 356 -26.30 4.64 -1.98
CA PHE A 356 -25.25 5.49 -1.42
C PHE A 356 -25.54 5.89 0.03
N ILE A 357 -26.77 6.30 0.33
CA ILE A 357 -27.19 6.66 1.70
C ILE A 357 -27.04 5.44 2.60
N SER A 358 -27.56 4.27 2.20
CA SER A 358 -27.42 3.01 2.94
C SER A 358 -25.95 2.64 3.21
N VAL A 359 -25.07 2.74 2.20
CA VAL A 359 -23.63 2.49 2.37
C VAL A 359 -23.00 3.53 3.31
N LYS A 360 -23.37 4.80 3.19
CA LYS A 360 -22.83 5.86 4.03
C LYS A 360 -23.29 5.71 5.49
N GLU A 361 -24.57 5.45 5.71
CA GLU A 361 -25.15 5.14 7.02
C GLU A 361 -24.52 3.88 7.61
N SER A 362 -24.39 2.81 6.84
CA SER A 362 -23.71 1.59 7.29
C SER A 362 -22.24 1.81 7.62
N MET A 363 -21.54 2.78 7.03
CA MET A 363 -20.19 3.17 7.46
C MET A 363 -20.18 3.88 8.82
N TYR A 364 -21.23 4.64 9.15
CA TYR A 364 -21.42 5.22 10.49
C TYR A 364 -21.94 4.18 11.49
N VAL A 365 -22.78 3.24 11.03
CA VAL A 365 -23.33 2.11 11.80
C VAL A 365 -22.32 0.96 11.93
N HIS A 366 -21.25 0.90 11.12
CA HIS A 366 -20.15 -0.08 11.26
C HIS A 366 -19.12 0.30 12.34
N GLN A 367 -19.33 1.41 13.06
CA GLN A 367 -18.83 1.49 14.44
C GLN A 367 -19.65 0.60 15.40
N ASN A 368 -20.82 0.11 14.98
CA ASN A 368 -21.85 -0.55 15.79
C ASN A 368 -22.53 -1.78 15.10
N SER A 369 -21.84 -2.59 14.28
CA SER A 369 -22.48 -3.78 13.70
C SER A 369 -22.56 -4.94 14.71
N PHE A 370 -23.79 -5.29 15.10
CA PHE A 370 -24.23 -6.38 16.01
C PHE A 370 -23.52 -7.74 15.81
N SER A 371 -23.11 -8.06 14.57
CA SER A 371 -22.38 -9.31 14.25
C SER A 371 -20.90 -9.32 14.63
N ARG A 372 -20.27 -8.14 14.85
CA ARG A 372 -18.94 -8.05 15.50
C ARG A 372 -19.04 -8.04 17.02
N LEU A 373 -20.14 -7.52 17.58
CA LEU A 373 -20.38 -7.49 19.01
C LEU A 373 -20.41 -8.90 19.60
N LEU A 374 -21.03 -9.88 18.94
CA LEU A 374 -20.99 -11.28 19.41
C LEU A 374 -19.59 -11.93 19.39
N LYS A 375 -18.61 -11.38 18.65
CA LYS A 375 -17.24 -11.92 18.56
C LYS A 375 -16.21 -11.26 19.48
N SER A 376 -16.54 -10.16 20.17
CA SER A 376 -15.56 -9.42 20.99
C SER A 376 -16.03 -9.12 22.41
N TRP A 377 -16.94 -9.92 22.99
CA TRP A 377 -17.24 -9.76 24.41
C TRP A 377 -15.98 -10.04 25.22
N THR A 378 -15.60 -9.06 26.03
CA THR A 378 -14.63 -9.24 27.10
C THR A 378 -15.12 -10.35 28.04
N ASN A 379 -14.18 -10.97 28.74
CA ASN A 379 -14.55 -11.99 29.74
C ASN A 379 -15.46 -11.38 30.82
N GLN A 380 -15.29 -10.10 31.13
CA GLN A 380 -16.12 -9.38 32.07
C GLN A 380 -17.56 -9.21 31.58
N GLU A 381 -17.77 -8.78 30.33
CA GLU A 381 -19.11 -8.67 29.73
C GLU A 381 -19.84 -10.02 29.71
N LYS A 382 -19.13 -11.11 29.38
CA LYS A 382 -19.69 -12.48 29.44
C LYS A 382 -20.18 -12.85 30.83
N ILE A 383 -19.40 -12.50 31.85
CA ILE A 383 -19.77 -12.76 33.24
C ILE A 383 -21.01 -11.94 33.59
N ILE A 384 -20.99 -10.62 33.35
CA ILE A 384 -22.10 -9.71 33.66
C ILE A 384 -23.38 -10.18 32.98
N PHE A 385 -23.34 -10.49 31.68
CA PHE A 385 -24.52 -10.94 30.97
C PHE A 385 -25.13 -12.23 31.53
N ARG A 386 -24.28 -13.21 31.89
CA ARG A 386 -24.75 -14.43 32.56
C ARG A 386 -25.40 -14.12 33.90
N LEU A 387 -24.86 -13.16 34.65
CA LEU A 387 -25.46 -12.71 35.92
C LEU A 387 -26.81 -12.05 35.67
N LEU A 388 -26.89 -11.11 34.74
CA LEU A 388 -28.13 -10.40 34.40
C LEU A 388 -29.22 -11.38 33.96
N LYS A 389 -28.88 -12.40 33.16
CA LYS A 389 -29.83 -13.46 32.75
C LYS A 389 -30.41 -14.29 33.89
N THR A 390 -29.81 -14.29 35.08
CA THR A 390 -30.39 -14.98 36.24
C THR A 390 -31.54 -14.20 36.89
N ILE A 391 -31.70 -12.92 36.54
CA ILE A 391 -32.81 -12.10 37.01
C ILE A 391 -34.06 -12.46 36.18
N LYS A 392 -34.93 -13.30 36.74
CA LYS A 392 -36.22 -13.64 36.13
C LYS A 392 -37.29 -12.70 36.70
N LYS A 393 -37.61 -11.63 35.97
CA LYS A 393 -38.72 -10.73 36.26
C LYS A 393 -39.53 -10.57 34.97
N GLU A 394 -40.85 -10.69 35.05
CA GLU A 394 -41.74 -10.42 33.92
C GLU A 394 -41.51 -8.97 33.43
N ASP A 395 -41.60 -8.75 32.12
CA ASP A 395 -41.39 -7.46 31.45
C ASP A 395 -39.97 -6.85 31.52
N LEU A 396 -38.98 -7.60 32.00
CA LEU A 396 -37.58 -7.17 31.99
C LEU A 396 -36.88 -7.59 30.69
N THR A 397 -36.28 -6.62 30.00
CA THR A 397 -35.48 -6.86 28.80
C THR A 397 -34.04 -6.41 29.01
N ILE A 398 -33.09 -7.31 28.74
CA ILE A 398 -31.65 -7.04 28.81
C ILE A 398 -31.09 -7.03 27.39
N GLU A 399 -30.64 -5.86 26.95
CA GLU A 399 -30.10 -5.64 25.61
C GLU A 399 -28.59 -5.37 25.71
N PRO A 400 -27.72 -6.30 25.27
CA PRO A 400 -26.27 -6.07 25.24
C PRO A 400 -25.87 -5.18 24.05
N HIS A 401 -24.88 -4.32 24.27
CA HIS A 401 -24.28 -3.41 23.28
C HIS A 401 -25.29 -2.50 22.57
N SER A 402 -26.16 -1.88 23.37
CA SER A 402 -27.33 -1.14 22.90
C SER A 402 -26.99 0.30 22.52
N ASN A 403 -27.65 0.81 21.50
CA ASN A 403 -27.44 2.17 21.00
C ASN A 403 -28.52 3.10 21.54
N ILE A 404 -28.12 4.04 22.39
CA ILE A 404 -29.02 5.03 22.99
C ILE A 404 -28.88 6.35 22.23
N LYS A 405 -29.96 6.81 21.61
CA LYS A 405 -30.02 8.12 20.97
C LYS A 405 -30.04 9.22 22.03
N THR A 406 -29.03 10.08 22.06
CA THR A 406 -28.96 11.30 22.89
C THR A 406 -29.15 12.56 22.04
N GLU A 407 -29.21 13.73 22.66
CA GLU A 407 -29.28 15.02 21.95
C GLU A 407 -28.08 15.26 21.01
N LYS A 408 -26.90 14.75 21.39
CA LYS A 408 -25.63 14.98 20.66
C LYS A 408 -25.17 13.73 19.90
N GLY A 409 -26.12 12.91 19.44
CA GLY A 409 -25.87 11.69 18.66
C GLY A 409 -26.13 10.40 19.44
N THR A 410 -25.65 9.28 18.90
CA THR A 410 -25.91 7.94 19.45
C THR A 410 -24.74 7.46 20.31
N ILE A 411 -25.03 6.90 21.48
CA ILE A 411 -24.03 6.33 22.40
C ILE A 411 -24.26 4.82 22.49
N ASN A 412 -23.23 4.02 22.25
CA ASN A 412 -23.28 2.56 22.37
C ASN A 412 -22.89 2.12 23.78
N VAL A 413 -23.81 1.54 24.55
CA VAL A 413 -23.57 1.10 25.94
C VAL A 413 -23.42 -0.42 26.05
N ASP A 414 -22.61 -0.92 27.00
CA ASP A 414 -22.34 -2.36 27.12
C ASP A 414 -23.61 -3.16 27.45
N PHE A 415 -24.44 -2.68 28.38
CA PHE A 415 -25.75 -3.26 28.64
C PHE A 415 -26.80 -2.20 28.92
N LEU A 416 -27.99 -2.40 28.37
CA LEU A 416 -29.20 -1.68 28.67
C LEU A 416 -30.21 -2.63 29.31
N VAL A 417 -30.70 -2.28 30.49
CA VAL A 417 -31.77 -3.00 31.18
C VAL A 417 -33.01 -2.11 31.16
N SER A 418 -34.07 -2.63 30.56
CA SER A 418 -35.35 -1.95 30.43
C SER A 418 -36.44 -2.74 31.15
N TYR A 419 -37.40 -2.03 31.71
CA TYR A 419 -38.60 -2.60 32.32
C TYR A 419 -39.81 -2.01 31.61
N LYS A 420 -40.73 -2.86 31.13
CA LYS A 420 -41.88 -2.45 30.30
C LYS A 420 -41.47 -1.57 29.11
N LYS A 421 -40.35 -1.94 28.45
CA LYS A 421 -39.72 -1.23 27.31
C LYS A 421 -39.13 0.15 27.63
N GLU A 422 -39.16 0.60 28.88
CA GLU A 422 -38.50 1.85 29.28
C GLU A 422 -37.09 1.59 29.84
N PRO A 423 -36.08 2.36 29.42
CA PRO A 423 -34.71 2.17 29.90
C PRO A 423 -34.59 2.57 31.37
N LYS A 424 -34.21 1.61 32.24
CA LYS A 424 -34.09 1.83 33.69
C LYS A 424 -32.64 1.85 34.15
N VAL A 425 -31.82 0.94 33.64
CA VAL A 425 -30.40 0.81 34.05
C VAL A 425 -29.50 0.72 32.84
N ILE A 426 -28.39 1.45 32.87
CA ILE A 426 -27.27 1.27 31.95
C ILE A 426 -26.08 0.73 32.73
N ILE A 427 -25.39 -0.24 32.14
CA ILE A 427 -24.18 -0.82 32.72
C ILE A 427 -23.04 -0.65 31.72
N GLU A 428 -21.93 -0.10 32.19
CA GLU A 428 -20.63 -0.08 31.48
C GLU A 428 -19.63 -0.91 32.27
N SER A 429 -18.80 -1.67 31.56
CA SER A 429 -17.83 -2.57 32.13
C SER A 429 -16.43 -2.29 31.61
N THR A 430 -15.45 -2.31 32.50
CA THR A 430 -14.04 -2.10 32.12
C THR A 430 -13.10 -2.87 33.03
N GLU A 431 -11.96 -3.28 32.46
CA GLU A 431 -10.93 -4.04 33.17
C GLU A 431 -9.59 -3.28 33.16
N PHE A 432 -8.88 -3.35 34.29
CA PHE A 432 -7.59 -2.69 34.48
C PHE A 432 -6.53 -3.71 34.92
N HIS A 433 -5.53 -3.93 34.05
CA HIS A 433 -4.44 -4.88 34.28
C HIS A 433 -3.10 -4.19 34.57
N HIS A 434 -2.44 -4.56 35.68
CA HIS A 434 -1.05 -4.28 36.08
C HIS A 434 -0.50 -2.82 36.04
N ILE A 435 -0.03 -2.32 37.20
CA ILE A 435 0.46 -0.93 37.42
C ILE A 435 1.81 -0.59 36.72
N LYS A 436 2.58 -1.58 36.27
CA LYS A 436 4.02 -1.39 35.94
C LYS A 436 4.30 -0.55 34.68
N SER A 437 3.29 -0.16 33.88
CA SER A 437 3.52 0.80 32.80
C SER A 437 3.24 2.23 33.26
N LYS A 438 4.21 3.16 33.12
CA LYS A 438 4.01 4.61 33.36
C LYS A 438 2.81 5.20 32.57
N LYS A 439 2.37 4.51 31.49
CA LYS A 439 1.17 4.84 30.69
C LYS A 439 -0.17 4.44 31.35
N PHE A 440 -0.15 3.71 32.47
CA PHE A 440 -1.35 3.13 33.09
C PHE A 440 -2.07 4.10 34.04
N GLY A 441 -1.35 4.87 34.86
CA GLY A 441 -1.95 5.82 35.80
C GLY A 441 -2.80 6.91 35.12
N TYR A 442 -2.42 7.30 33.90
CA TYR A 442 -3.19 8.24 33.07
C TYR A 442 -4.40 7.58 32.38
N ASN A 443 -4.41 6.25 32.25
CA ASN A 443 -5.40 5.53 31.47
C ASN A 443 -6.71 5.29 32.24
N PHE A 444 -6.66 5.01 33.55
CA PHE A 444 -7.89 4.76 34.32
C PHE A 444 -8.71 6.03 34.52
N LYS A 445 -8.08 7.16 34.87
CA LYS A 445 -8.77 8.46 35.03
C LYS A 445 -9.48 8.86 33.74
N ARG A 446 -8.78 8.76 32.61
CA ARG A 446 -9.36 9.04 31.28
C ARG A 446 -10.54 8.11 30.98
N LYS A 447 -10.38 6.80 31.17
CA LYS A 447 -11.41 5.82 30.86
C LYS A 447 -12.66 5.99 31.73
N VAL A 448 -12.48 6.21 33.03
CA VAL A 448 -13.58 6.50 33.97
C VAL A 448 -14.27 7.82 33.60
N GLY A 449 -13.51 8.88 33.32
CA GLY A 449 -14.07 10.16 32.88
C GLY A 449 -14.82 10.08 31.54
N GLU A 450 -14.34 9.27 30.59
CA GLU A 450 -15.05 9.00 29.33
C GLU A 450 -16.40 8.30 29.58
N ILE A 451 -16.44 7.32 30.50
CA ILE A 451 -17.69 6.64 30.88
C ILE A 451 -18.65 7.62 31.57
N ASP A 452 -18.17 8.42 32.52
CA ASP A 452 -19.02 9.40 33.23
C ASP A 452 -19.58 10.48 32.30
N TYR A 453 -18.78 10.96 31.35
CA TYR A 453 -19.22 11.90 30.34
C TYR A 453 -20.31 11.30 29.42
N ARG A 454 -20.17 10.01 29.07
CA ARG A 454 -21.21 9.30 28.31
C ARG A 454 -22.50 9.20 29.12
N PHE A 455 -22.43 8.82 30.39
CA PHE A 455 -23.58 8.82 31.29
C PHE A 455 -24.24 10.18 31.43
N THR A 456 -23.45 11.25 31.52
CA THR A 456 -23.96 12.63 31.56
C THR A 456 -24.83 12.94 30.34
N LYS A 457 -24.36 12.60 29.14
CA LYS A 457 -25.13 12.82 27.90
C LYS A 457 -26.42 12.02 27.87
N ILE A 458 -26.41 10.80 28.40
CA ILE A 458 -27.60 9.96 28.42
C ILE A 458 -28.62 10.51 29.43
N LYS A 459 -28.17 10.87 30.64
CA LYS A 459 -29.02 11.42 31.69
C LYS A 459 -29.68 12.76 31.34
N LYS A 460 -29.05 13.57 30.48
CA LYS A 460 -29.72 14.78 29.94
C LYS A 460 -31.04 14.46 29.24
N LYS A 461 -31.09 13.36 28.51
CA LYS A 461 -32.31 12.90 27.81
C LYS A 461 -33.17 11.96 28.65
N PHE A 462 -32.56 11.16 29.52
CA PHE A 462 -33.24 10.20 30.38
C PHE A 462 -32.87 10.46 31.85
N PRO A 463 -33.43 11.50 32.52
CA PRO A 463 -32.97 11.91 33.85
C PRO A 463 -33.16 10.85 34.95
N SER A 464 -34.16 9.98 34.79
CA SER A 464 -34.50 8.91 35.75
C SER A 464 -33.63 7.66 35.64
N ILE A 465 -32.83 7.53 34.57
CA ILE A 465 -32.05 6.32 34.33
C ILE A 465 -30.92 6.16 35.34
N LYS A 466 -30.75 4.96 35.88
CA LYS A 466 -29.61 4.62 36.74
C LYS A 466 -28.43 4.15 35.90
N THR A 467 -27.23 4.57 36.28
CA THR A 467 -25.99 4.31 35.56
C THR A 467 -25.00 3.60 36.45
N PHE A 468 -24.66 2.37 36.09
CA PHE A 468 -23.79 1.49 36.85
C PHE A 468 -22.46 1.29 36.10
N MET A 469 -21.36 1.34 36.85
CA MET A 469 -20.04 1.07 36.32
C MET A 469 -19.44 -0.14 37.03
N ILE A 470 -19.04 -1.15 36.27
CA ILE A 470 -18.45 -2.38 36.78
C ILE A 470 -16.98 -2.41 36.39
N ILE A 471 -16.11 -2.40 37.38
CA ILE A 471 -14.67 -2.35 37.19
C ILE A 471 -14.05 -3.65 37.70
N LYS A 472 -13.30 -4.34 36.84
CA LYS A 472 -12.46 -5.46 37.25
C LYS A 472 -11.01 -4.98 37.37
N VAL A 473 -10.39 -5.29 38.51
CA VAL A 473 -9.04 -4.86 38.84
C VAL A 473 -8.24 -6.09 39.28
N ASP A 474 -7.08 -6.33 38.67
CA ASP A 474 -6.14 -7.35 39.16
C ASP A 474 -5.86 -7.11 40.65
N ARG A 475 -5.73 -8.18 41.47
CA ARG A 475 -5.59 -8.14 42.94
C ARG A 475 -4.59 -7.09 43.44
N ASN A 476 -5.05 -5.84 43.57
CA ASN A 476 -4.23 -4.68 43.85
C ASN A 476 -5.04 -3.65 44.66
N PRO A 477 -5.00 -3.74 46.00
CA PRO A 477 -5.80 -2.88 46.88
C PRO A 477 -5.50 -1.38 46.71
N ILE A 478 -4.27 -1.03 46.35
CA ILE A 478 -3.86 0.37 46.15
C ILE A 478 -4.57 0.96 44.92
N LEU A 479 -4.62 0.21 43.82
CA LEU A 479 -5.30 0.65 42.60
C LEU A 479 -6.81 0.75 42.81
N GLU A 480 -7.40 -0.23 43.49
CA GLU A 480 -8.81 -0.22 43.87
C GLU A 480 -9.15 1.03 44.68
N ARG A 481 -8.39 1.34 45.74
CA ARG A 481 -8.58 2.57 46.54
C ARG A 481 -8.43 3.85 45.72
N ARG A 482 -7.48 3.89 44.79
CA ARG A 482 -7.29 5.06 43.89
C ARG A 482 -8.45 5.26 42.94
N ILE A 483 -9.00 4.18 42.39
CA ILE A 483 -10.18 4.21 41.51
C ILE A 483 -11.40 4.67 42.31
N GLN A 484 -11.61 4.12 43.52
CA GLN A 484 -12.69 4.53 44.42
C GLN A 484 -12.63 6.03 44.72
N ASN A 485 -11.47 6.53 45.15
CA ASN A 485 -11.27 7.95 45.45
C ASN A 485 -11.47 8.85 44.23
N PHE A 486 -11.04 8.42 43.04
CA PHE A 486 -11.25 9.22 41.83
C PHE A 486 -12.74 9.28 41.48
N ILE A 487 -13.45 8.16 41.55
CA ILE A 487 -14.88 8.10 41.25
C ILE A 487 -15.68 8.95 42.24
N SER A 488 -15.40 8.85 43.54
CA SER A 488 -16.12 9.62 44.56
C SER A 488 -15.94 11.13 44.41
N ASN A 489 -14.78 11.56 43.93
CA ASN A 489 -14.41 12.97 43.92
C ASN A 489 -14.65 13.65 42.56
N GLU A 490 -14.58 12.91 41.45
CA GLU A 490 -14.44 13.49 40.10
C GLU A 490 -15.55 13.05 39.13
N THR A 491 -16.48 12.18 39.55
CA THR A 491 -17.59 11.74 38.69
C THR A 491 -18.93 12.22 39.21
N ILE A 492 -19.82 12.60 38.28
CA ILE A 492 -21.10 13.24 38.61
C ILE A 492 -22.27 12.35 38.22
N SER A 493 -22.14 11.64 37.10
CA SER A 493 -23.24 10.96 36.46
C SER A 493 -23.27 9.46 36.71
N ILE A 494 -22.35 8.90 37.48
CA ILE A 494 -22.36 7.48 37.90
C ILE A 494 -23.20 7.33 39.18
N ASN A 495 -24.24 6.48 39.16
CA ASN A 495 -25.04 6.23 40.37
C ASN A 495 -24.41 5.19 41.30
N LYS A 496 -23.84 4.12 40.75
CA LYS A 496 -23.26 3.04 41.54
C LYS A 496 -22.03 2.48 40.83
N THR A 497 -20.97 2.27 41.60
CA THR A 497 -19.73 1.65 41.11
C THR A 497 -19.52 0.34 41.83
N PHE A 498 -19.16 -0.67 41.06
CA PHE A 498 -18.82 -2.00 41.56
C PHE A 498 -17.38 -2.32 41.18
N ILE A 499 -16.50 -2.47 42.16
CA ILE A 499 -15.13 -2.93 41.92
C ILE A 499 -15.02 -4.38 42.38
N ASN A 500 -14.63 -5.27 41.46
CA ASN A 500 -14.57 -6.71 41.70
C ASN A 500 -15.83 -7.28 42.39
N PRO A 501 -17.06 -6.96 41.92
CA PRO A 501 -18.27 -7.32 42.66
C PRO A 501 -18.48 -8.83 42.76
N SER A 502 -19.05 -9.26 43.88
CA SER A 502 -19.70 -10.56 43.97
C SER A 502 -21.00 -10.58 43.18
N LYS A 503 -21.41 -11.78 42.74
CA LYS A 503 -22.70 -12.00 42.05
C LYS A 503 -23.87 -11.43 42.86
N ALA A 504 -23.93 -11.74 44.15
CA ALA A 504 -25.03 -11.33 45.03
C ALA A 504 -25.16 -9.80 45.12
N SER A 505 -24.04 -9.10 45.28
CA SER A 505 -24.02 -7.63 45.41
C SER A 505 -24.54 -6.92 44.15
N LEU A 506 -24.10 -7.38 42.97
CA LEU A 506 -24.54 -6.81 41.71
C LEU A 506 -26.03 -7.07 41.46
N THR A 507 -26.49 -8.32 41.64
CA THR A 507 -27.89 -8.69 41.44
C THR A 507 -28.83 -7.93 42.36
N SER A 508 -28.52 -7.86 43.66
CA SER A 508 -29.33 -7.13 44.64
C SER A 508 -29.47 -5.65 44.28
N SER A 509 -28.39 -5.00 43.86
CA SER A 509 -28.42 -3.58 43.48
C SER A 509 -29.20 -3.29 42.21
N ILE A 510 -29.22 -4.23 41.27
CA ILE A 510 -30.01 -4.09 40.04
C ILE A 510 -31.49 -4.28 40.37
N LEU A 511 -31.82 -5.28 41.19
CA LEU A 511 -33.19 -5.52 41.66
C LEU A 511 -33.75 -4.37 42.50
N GLU A 512 -32.93 -3.67 43.28
CA GLU A 512 -33.35 -2.49 44.06
C GLU A 512 -33.85 -1.34 43.16
N VAL A 513 -33.36 -1.27 41.92
CA VAL A 513 -33.72 -0.22 40.96
C VAL A 513 -34.91 -0.60 40.07
N LEU A 514 -35.14 -1.90 39.88
CA LEU A 514 -36.13 -2.47 38.97
C LEU A 514 -37.42 -2.83 39.69
#